data_AF-A0A9J6GJP2-F1
#
_entry.id   AF-A0A9J6GJP2-F1
#
_cell.length_a   1.000
_cell.length_b   1.000
_cell.length_c   1.000
_cell.angle_alpha   90.00
_cell.angle_beta   90.00
_cell.angle_gamma   90.00
#
_symmetry.space_group_name_H-M   'P 1'
#
loop_
_entity.id
_entity.type
_entity.pdbx_description
1 polymer ?
#
loop_
_entity_poly.entity_id
_entity_poly.type
_entity_poly.pdbx_seq_one_letter_code
_entity_poly.pdbx_strand_id
1 'polypeptide(L)'
;MLAEQHDLGTPGSPVYAVSRTQKNEVPLPVLNSIKETSLSGKQLRERVVAAETKRWADRAVAKPSLRLYASHKHSISQEHFYDNLPGSAMLFEVRAGVLRTRMWRWKWDDAEEVMCAVCGEEEETAEHIVLWCEQLTAHHPSYTTMAEALGFVAHPPPGDTLGTGDTTDASAAPRSS
;
A
#
# COMPACT_ATOMS: atom_id res chain seq x y z
N MET A 1 44.42 27.71 59.81
CA MET A 1 45.25 27.42 58.62
C MET A 1 44.49 26.40 57.79
N LEU A 2 44.14 26.58 56.53
CA LEU A 2 44.17 27.68 55.55
C LEU A 2 43.21 27.20 54.43
N ALA A 3 42.55 28.13 53.76
CA ALA A 3 41.69 27.89 52.61
C ALA A 3 42.49 27.53 51.35
N GLU A 4 41.80 27.00 50.33
CA GLU A 4 41.91 27.26 48.87
C GLU A 4 41.40 26.02 48.09
N GLN A 5 40.23 26.02 47.44
CA GLN A 5 39.76 26.73 46.23
C GLN A 5 40.08 26.02 44.90
N HIS A 6 38.99 25.70 44.16
CA HIS A 6 38.80 25.68 42.68
C HIS A 6 39.73 24.74 41.83
N ASP A 7 39.34 24.08 40.73
CA ASP A 7 38.31 24.39 39.74
C ASP A 7 38.14 23.24 38.70
N LEU A 8 37.02 23.30 37.96
CA LEU A 8 36.72 22.79 36.59
C LEU A 8 36.70 21.28 36.27
N GLY A 9 35.48 20.73 36.23
CA GLY A 9 35.11 19.56 35.42
C GLY A 9 33.78 19.81 34.72
N THR A 10 33.86 20.35 33.50
CA THR A 10 32.79 20.88 32.63
C THR A 10 31.62 19.91 32.37
N PRO A 11 30.37 20.41 32.15
CA PRO A 11 29.19 19.58 32.00
C PRO A 11 29.27 18.67 30.77
N GLY A 12 28.85 17.42 30.95
CA GLY A 12 28.66 16.47 29.86
C GLY A 12 27.86 17.11 28.73
N SER A 13 28.46 17.14 27.53
CA SER A 13 27.80 17.56 26.30
C SER A 13 26.51 16.75 26.11
N PRO A 14 25.37 17.38 25.78
CA PRO A 14 24.16 16.65 25.46
C PRO A 14 24.39 15.92 24.14
N VAL A 15 24.51 14.60 24.25
CA VAL A 15 24.56 13.67 23.12
C VAL A 15 23.27 13.84 22.32
N TYR A 16 23.37 14.50 21.17
CA TYR A 16 22.42 14.52 20.05
C TYR A 16 20.98 14.12 20.37
N ALA A 17 20.24 14.98 21.06
CA ALA A 17 18.79 14.94 21.00
C ALA A 17 18.34 15.51 19.65
N VAL A 18 18.40 14.69 18.59
CA VAL A 18 17.71 15.02 17.34
C VAL A 18 16.22 14.85 17.63
N SER A 19 15.55 15.96 17.90
CA SER A 19 14.10 16.05 18.06
C SER A 19 13.41 15.28 16.93
N ARG A 20 12.81 14.14 17.28
CA ARG A 20 12.15 13.21 16.34
C ARG A 20 10.99 13.88 15.59
N THR A 21 10.52 15.02 16.09
CA THR A 21 9.39 15.80 15.59
C THR A 21 9.70 16.58 14.32
N GLN A 22 10.95 17.05 14.10
CA GLN A 22 11.30 17.81 12.89
C GLN A 22 11.38 16.95 11.62
N LYS A 23 11.58 15.63 11.76
CA LYS A 23 11.86 14.75 10.61
C LYS A 23 10.65 14.54 9.69
N ASN A 24 9.45 14.79 10.21
CA ASN A 24 8.18 14.59 9.52
C ASN A 24 7.36 15.87 9.38
N GLU A 25 7.91 17.03 9.77
CA GLU A 25 7.33 18.31 9.38
C GLU A 25 7.40 18.37 7.87
N VAL A 26 6.24 18.18 7.24
CA VAL A 26 6.00 18.73 5.92
C VAL A 26 5.83 20.21 6.20
N PRO A 27 6.75 21.10 5.78
CA PRO A 27 6.35 22.48 5.58
C PRO A 27 5.26 22.35 4.51
N LEU A 28 4.00 22.31 4.95
CA LEU A 28 2.91 22.53 4.02
C LEU A 28 3.30 23.83 3.34
N PRO A 29 3.43 23.88 2.00
CA PRO A 29 3.52 25.18 1.36
C PRO A 29 2.33 25.92 1.95
N VAL A 30 2.62 27.00 2.68
CA VAL A 30 1.58 27.83 3.27
C VAL A 30 0.65 28.06 2.10
N LEU A 31 -0.52 27.40 2.15
CA LEU A 31 -1.56 27.57 1.16
C LEU A 31 -2.09 28.95 1.50
N ASN A 32 -1.26 29.97 1.23
CA ASN A 32 -1.66 31.35 1.14
C ASN A 32 -2.94 31.27 0.34
N SER A 33 -4.01 31.66 1.04
CA SER A 33 -5.40 31.65 0.61
C SER A 33 -5.52 31.38 -0.89
N ILE A 34 -6.12 30.26 -1.31
CA ILE A 34 -6.27 29.89 -2.73
C ILE A 34 -6.84 31.07 -3.57
N LYS A 35 -7.44 32.06 -2.92
CA LYS A 35 -7.87 33.35 -3.49
C LYS A 35 -6.73 34.26 -4.00
N GLU A 36 -5.48 34.04 -3.60
CA GLU A 36 -4.30 34.87 -3.92
C GLU A 36 -3.35 34.21 -4.92
N THR A 37 -3.58 32.94 -5.27
CA THR A 37 -2.76 32.24 -6.27
C THR A 37 -3.33 32.48 -7.66
N SER A 38 -2.56 33.11 -8.55
CA SER A 38 -2.89 33.33 -9.96
C SER A 38 -2.92 32.05 -10.82
N LEU A 39 -2.92 30.88 -10.18
CA LEU A 39 -2.85 29.58 -10.83
C LEU A 39 -4.24 28.96 -10.94
N SER A 40 -4.53 28.40 -12.12
CA SER A 40 -5.67 27.50 -12.26
C SER A 40 -5.49 26.25 -11.37
N GLY A 41 -6.60 25.61 -10.99
CA GLY A 41 -6.55 24.35 -10.23
C GLY A 41 -5.76 23.24 -10.93
N LYS A 42 -5.69 23.25 -12.28
CA LYS A 42 -4.84 22.32 -13.04
C LYS A 42 -3.35 22.59 -12.81
N GLN A 43 -2.94 23.85 -12.94
CA GLN A 43 -1.54 24.26 -12.71
C GLN A 43 -1.12 24.00 -11.25
N LEU A 44 -2.04 24.19 -10.29
CA LEU A 44 -1.78 23.87 -8.89
C LEU A 44 -1.53 22.37 -8.70
N ARG A 45 -2.39 21.50 -9.27
CA ARG A 45 -2.21 20.04 -9.21
C ARG A 45 -0.89 19.59 -9.83
N GLU A 46 -0.54 20.13 -11.00
CA GLU A 46 0.74 19.83 -11.66
C GLU A 46 1.94 20.22 -10.79
N ARG A 47 1.89 21.38 -10.13
CA ARG A 47 2.94 21.80 -9.20
C ARG A 47 3.05 20.90 -7.98
N VAL A 48 1.91 20.48 -7.41
CA VAL A 48 1.88 19.55 -6.26
C VAL A 48 2.48 18.20 -6.67
N VAL A 49 2.07 17.64 -7.80
CA VAL A 49 2.61 16.36 -8.30
C VAL A 49 4.11 16.46 -8.53
N ALA A 50 4.60 17.53 -9.15
CA ALA A 50 6.03 17.73 -9.39
C ALA A 50 6.82 17.85 -8.07
N ALA A 51 6.32 18.63 -7.10
CA ALA A 51 6.96 18.82 -5.81
C ALA A 51 7.02 17.51 -5.00
N GLU A 52 5.92 16.77 -4.94
CA GLU A 52 5.85 15.48 -4.24
C GLU A 52 6.70 14.41 -4.93
N THR A 53 6.69 14.35 -6.27
CA THR A 53 7.54 13.41 -7.04
C THR A 53 9.01 13.66 -6.77
N LYS A 54 9.46 14.92 -6.81
CA LYS A 54 10.84 15.28 -6.49
C LYS A 54 11.20 14.88 -5.05
N ARG A 55 10.36 15.26 -4.09
CA ARG A 55 10.58 14.95 -2.67
C ARG A 55 10.61 13.45 -2.38
N TRP A 56 9.77 12.67 -3.05
CA TRP A 56 9.77 11.21 -2.95
C TRP A 56 11.07 10.62 -3.51
N ALA A 57 11.49 11.03 -4.71
CA ALA A 57 12.72 10.56 -5.34
C ALA A 57 13.97 10.89 -4.50
N ASP A 58 14.09 12.14 -4.04
CA ASP A 58 15.21 12.60 -3.20
C ASP A 58 15.31 11.77 -1.91
N ARG A 59 14.17 11.50 -1.25
CA ARG A 59 14.13 10.68 -0.03
C ARG A 59 14.42 9.20 -0.28
N ALA A 60 14.06 8.67 -1.46
CA ALA A 60 14.37 7.30 -1.83
C ALA A 60 15.87 7.12 -2.04
N VAL A 61 16.51 8.04 -2.78
CA VAL A 61 17.96 8.04 -3.04
C VAL A 61 18.76 8.24 -1.75
N ALA A 62 18.30 9.10 -0.84
CA ALA A 62 18.98 9.37 0.43
C ALA A 62 19.06 8.15 1.39
N LYS A 63 18.29 7.08 1.14
CA LYS A 63 18.27 5.88 1.98
C LYS A 63 19.05 4.74 1.30
N PRO A 64 20.22 4.33 1.82
CA PRO A 64 21.01 3.25 1.23
C PRO A 64 20.24 1.93 1.09
N SER A 65 19.37 1.61 2.05
CA SER A 65 18.51 0.43 2.02
C SER A 65 17.49 0.42 0.88
N LEU A 66 17.21 1.58 0.27
CA LEU A 66 16.29 1.72 -0.86
C LEU A 66 17.00 1.86 -2.21
N ARG A 67 18.32 1.60 -2.30
CA ARG A 67 19.10 1.76 -3.53
C ARG A 67 18.47 1.04 -4.74
N LEU A 68 18.07 -0.22 -4.56
CA LEU A 68 17.45 -1.02 -5.63
C LEU A 68 16.07 -0.50 -6.01
N TYR A 69 15.31 0.01 -5.03
CA TYR A 69 14.02 0.63 -5.27
C TYR A 69 14.17 1.92 -6.08
N ALA A 70 15.08 2.81 -5.66
CA ALA A 70 15.33 4.09 -6.32
C ALA A 70 15.85 3.93 -7.76
N SER A 71 16.53 2.83 -8.08
CA SER A 71 17.01 2.59 -9.45
C SER A 71 15.92 2.10 -10.41
N HIS A 72 14.83 1.51 -9.92
CA HIS A 72 13.80 0.88 -10.76
C HIS A 72 12.40 1.50 -10.65
N LYS A 73 12.08 2.19 -9.54
CA LYS A 73 10.80 2.86 -9.37
C LYS A 73 10.93 4.31 -9.87
N HIS A 74 10.27 4.62 -10.99
CA HIS A 74 10.39 5.94 -11.65
C HIS A 74 9.24 6.90 -11.38
N SER A 75 8.09 6.40 -10.91
CA SER A 75 6.91 7.22 -10.63
C SER A 75 6.22 6.78 -9.35
N ILE A 76 5.48 7.71 -8.72
CA ILE A 76 4.58 7.39 -7.61
C ILE A 76 3.31 6.79 -8.21
N SER A 77 3.27 5.46 -8.26
CA SER A 77 2.15 4.69 -8.82
C SER A 77 1.97 3.38 -8.07
N GLN A 78 0.76 2.82 -8.14
CA GLN A 78 0.48 1.49 -7.61
C GLN A 78 1.22 0.43 -8.44
N GLU A 79 1.71 -0.61 -7.77
CA GLU A 79 2.27 -1.79 -8.43
C GLU A 79 1.13 -2.71 -8.89
N HIS A 80 1.11 -3.08 -10.16
CA HIS A 80 0.02 -3.89 -10.74
C HIS A 80 0.10 -5.39 -10.39
N PHE A 81 1.21 -5.86 -9.80
CA PHE A 81 1.36 -7.26 -9.40
C PHE A 81 0.76 -7.57 -8.02
N TYR A 82 0.22 -6.57 -7.31
CA TYR A 82 -0.63 -6.79 -6.15
C TYR A 82 -2.08 -6.47 -6.52
N ASP A 83 -2.89 -7.51 -6.71
CA ASP A 83 -4.29 -7.46 -7.15
C ASP A 83 -5.30 -7.55 -5.99
N ASN A 84 -4.84 -7.42 -4.74
CA ASN A 84 -5.61 -7.65 -3.50
C ASN A 84 -6.27 -9.04 -3.42
N LEU A 85 -5.90 -9.98 -4.29
CA LEU A 85 -6.29 -11.37 -4.16
C LEU A 85 -5.45 -12.06 -3.06
N PRO A 86 -5.88 -13.22 -2.54
CA PRO A 86 -5.11 -13.96 -1.54
C PRO A 86 -3.65 -14.22 -1.95
N GLY A 87 -3.40 -14.45 -3.25
CA GLY A 87 -2.03 -14.61 -3.77
C GLY A 87 -1.15 -13.38 -3.55
N SER A 88 -1.69 -12.17 -3.71
CA SER A 88 -0.95 -10.93 -3.47
C SER A 88 -0.65 -10.70 -1.97
N ALA A 89 -1.57 -11.10 -1.09
CA ALA A 89 -1.36 -11.09 0.36
C ALA A 89 -0.26 -12.08 0.77
N MET A 90 -0.31 -13.31 0.24
CA MET A 90 0.73 -14.32 0.46
C MET A 90 2.10 -13.86 -0.05
N LEU A 91 2.18 -13.27 -1.25
CA LEU A 91 3.41 -12.70 -1.79
C LEU A 91 3.97 -11.57 -0.92
N PHE A 92 3.10 -10.72 -0.37
CA PHE A 92 3.49 -9.70 0.59
C PHE A 92 4.11 -10.31 1.85
N GLU A 93 3.47 -11.34 2.42
CA GLU A 93 3.97 -12.03 3.61
C GLU A 93 5.33 -12.69 3.38
N VAL A 94 5.51 -13.34 2.23
CA VAL A 94 6.79 -13.94 1.82
C VAL A 94 7.86 -12.87 1.72
N ARG A 95 7.58 -11.79 1.00
CA ARG A 95 8.52 -10.68 0.80
C ARG A 95 8.89 -9.99 2.12
N ALA A 96 7.95 -9.89 3.05
CA ALA A 96 8.18 -9.33 4.38
C ALA A 96 8.84 -10.33 5.35
N GLY A 97 8.98 -11.61 4.97
CA GLY A 97 9.53 -12.66 5.83
C GLY A 97 8.61 -13.03 6.99
N VAL A 98 7.30 -12.80 6.85
CA VAL A 98 6.28 -13.05 7.87
C VAL A 98 5.34 -14.20 7.53
N LEU A 99 5.50 -14.81 6.34
CA LEU A 99 4.73 -16.00 5.95
C LEU A 99 4.96 -17.10 7.00
N ARG A 100 3.87 -17.57 7.60
CA ARG A 100 3.89 -18.56 8.68
C ARG A 100 3.93 -19.97 8.12
N THR A 101 5.03 -20.30 7.46
CA THR A 101 5.24 -21.67 6.96
C THR A 101 5.46 -22.64 8.12
N ARG A 102 5.28 -23.94 7.87
CA ARG A 102 5.58 -24.99 8.85
C ARG A 102 7.05 -25.02 9.23
N MET A 103 7.97 -24.83 8.26
CA MET A 103 9.39 -24.66 8.57
C MET A 103 9.66 -23.41 9.43
N TRP A 104 8.90 -22.33 9.22
CA TRP A 104 8.95 -21.16 10.11
C TRP A 104 8.51 -21.57 11.52
N ARG A 105 7.34 -22.21 11.68
CA ARG A 105 6.80 -22.63 13.00
C ARG A 105 7.72 -23.60 13.74
N TRP A 106 8.31 -24.56 13.03
CA TRP A 106 9.20 -25.57 13.59
C TRP A 106 10.36 -24.96 14.39
N LYS A 107 10.87 -23.78 14.01
CA LYS A 107 11.93 -23.08 14.76
C LYS A 107 11.54 -22.68 16.20
N TRP A 108 10.24 -22.64 16.50
CA TRP A 108 9.70 -22.30 17.82
C TRP A 108 8.98 -23.47 18.49
N ASP A 109 8.63 -24.50 17.73
CA ASP A 109 7.98 -25.72 18.22
C ASP A 109 8.44 -26.93 17.40
N ASP A 110 9.46 -27.63 17.89
CA ASP A 110 10.09 -28.76 17.21
C ASP A 110 9.14 -29.98 17.05
N ALA A 111 7.96 -29.96 17.66
CA ALA A 111 6.93 -30.99 17.50
C ALA A 111 6.09 -30.83 16.22
N GLU A 112 6.19 -29.69 15.54
CA GLU A 112 5.42 -29.41 14.33
C GLU A 112 5.95 -30.20 13.10
N GLU A 113 5.03 -30.67 12.27
CA GLU A 113 5.36 -31.29 10.99
C GLU A 113 5.93 -30.24 10.03
N VAL A 114 7.09 -30.50 9.42
CA VAL A 114 7.74 -29.56 8.50
C VAL A 114 7.30 -29.69 7.05
N MET A 115 6.61 -30.78 6.69
CA MET A 115 6.17 -31.05 5.31
C MET A 115 5.13 -30.04 4.84
N CYS A 116 5.16 -29.67 3.57
CA CYS A 116 4.23 -28.74 2.94
C CYS A 116 2.78 -29.17 3.13
N ALA A 117 1.95 -28.30 3.73
CA ALA A 117 0.53 -28.57 3.94
C ALA A 117 -0.27 -28.68 2.63
N VAL A 118 0.29 -28.20 1.52
CA VAL A 118 -0.36 -28.19 0.21
C VAL A 118 -0.04 -29.45 -0.59
N CYS A 119 1.23 -29.78 -0.78
CA CYS A 119 1.64 -30.95 -1.57
C CYS A 119 2.02 -32.18 -0.73
N GLY A 120 2.51 -32.01 0.49
CA GLY A 120 3.03 -33.10 1.33
C GLY A 120 4.37 -33.70 0.89
N GLU A 121 4.96 -33.23 -0.22
CA GLU A 121 6.14 -33.87 -0.84
C GLU A 121 7.49 -33.24 -0.42
N GLU A 122 7.51 -31.95 -0.09
CA GLU A 122 8.72 -31.22 0.32
C GLU A 122 8.49 -30.42 1.61
N GLU A 123 9.57 -29.96 2.25
CA GLU A 123 9.48 -29.07 3.41
C GLU A 123 8.80 -27.74 3.07
N GLU A 124 7.91 -27.27 3.94
CA GLU A 124 7.17 -26.03 3.75
C GLU A 124 8.07 -24.80 3.99
N THR A 125 8.86 -24.46 2.99
CA THR A 125 9.62 -23.21 2.94
C THR A 125 8.87 -22.15 2.13
N ALA A 126 9.19 -20.87 2.36
CA ALA A 126 8.62 -19.79 1.55
C ALA A 126 9.02 -19.93 0.06
N GLU A 127 10.21 -20.46 -0.20
CA GLU A 127 10.71 -20.72 -1.55
C GLU A 127 9.92 -21.84 -2.22
N HIS A 128 9.70 -22.97 -1.52
CA HIS A 128 8.83 -24.04 -2.00
C HIS A 128 7.43 -23.56 -2.31
N ILE A 129 6.76 -22.89 -1.37
CA ILE A 129 5.40 -22.38 -1.57
C ILE A 129 5.31 -21.46 -2.78
N VAL A 130 6.27 -20.54 -2.98
CA VAL A 130 6.16 -19.54 -4.06
C VAL A 130 6.67 -20.04 -5.41
N LEU A 131 7.71 -20.86 -5.44
CA LEU A 131 8.42 -21.19 -6.69
C LEU A 131 8.20 -22.63 -7.18
N TRP A 132 7.93 -23.58 -6.27
CA TRP A 132 8.04 -25.00 -6.60
C TRP A 132 6.81 -25.83 -6.26
N CYS A 133 5.89 -25.32 -5.44
CA CYS A 133 4.70 -26.07 -5.06
C CYS A 133 3.72 -26.17 -6.23
N GLU A 134 3.81 -27.25 -7.00
CA GLU A 134 2.96 -27.49 -8.18
C GLU A 134 1.48 -27.63 -7.82
N GLN A 135 1.19 -28.04 -6.58
CA GLN A 135 -0.17 -28.20 -6.06
C GLN A 135 -0.75 -26.88 -5.53
N LEU A 136 0.03 -25.80 -5.49
CA LEU A 136 -0.47 -24.50 -5.07
C LEU A 136 -1.29 -23.86 -6.20
N THR A 137 -2.61 -23.99 -6.09
CA THR A 137 -3.53 -23.35 -7.02
C THR A 137 -3.84 -21.92 -6.57
N ALA A 138 -3.48 -20.93 -7.38
CA ALA A 138 -3.98 -19.57 -7.21
C ALA A 138 -5.49 -19.57 -7.48
N HIS A 139 -6.30 -19.49 -6.43
CA HIS A 139 -7.75 -19.37 -6.57
C HIS A 139 -8.06 -17.97 -7.09
N HIS A 140 -8.08 -17.80 -8.42
CA HIS A 140 -8.66 -16.60 -9.01
C HIS A 140 -10.17 -16.68 -8.78
N PRO A 141 -10.82 -15.68 -8.15
CA PRO A 141 -12.26 -15.65 -8.13
C PRO A 141 -12.77 -15.61 -9.57
N SER A 142 -13.45 -16.67 -9.98
CA SER A 142 -14.01 -16.87 -11.32
C SER A 142 -15.24 -15.98 -11.60
N TYR A 143 -15.60 -15.10 -10.67
CA TYR A 143 -16.78 -14.23 -10.77
C TYR A 143 -16.53 -12.86 -11.39
N THR A 144 -15.28 -12.52 -11.73
CA THR A 144 -14.95 -11.22 -12.32
C THR A 144 -14.37 -11.45 -13.71
N THR A 145 -15.06 -10.98 -14.74
CA THR A 145 -14.53 -10.98 -16.10
C THR A 145 -13.24 -10.14 -16.15
N MET A 146 -12.30 -10.48 -17.03
CA MET A 146 -11.04 -9.72 -17.18
C MET A 146 -11.30 -8.21 -17.40
N ALA A 147 -12.39 -7.85 -18.07
CA ALA A 147 -12.79 -6.47 -18.27
C ALA A 147 -13.19 -5.76 -16.97
N GLU A 148 -13.89 -6.44 -16.05
CA GLU A 148 -14.26 -5.91 -14.73
C GLU A 148 -13.04 -5.79 -13.81
N ALA A 149 -12.14 -6.79 -13.83
CA ALA A 149 -10.90 -6.75 -13.06
C ALA A 149 -9.99 -5.59 -13.50
N LEU A 150 -10.05 -5.22 -14.78
CA LEU A 150 -9.32 -4.10 -15.37
C LEU A 150 -10.09 -2.76 -15.31
N GLY A 151 -11.29 -2.74 -14.69
CA GLY A 151 -12.07 -1.52 -14.48
C GLY A 151 -12.74 -0.95 -15.73
N PHE A 152 -12.93 -1.75 -16.78
CA PHE A 152 -13.59 -1.34 -18.04
C PHE A 152 -15.11 -1.33 -17.96
N VAL A 153 -15.72 -1.87 -16.88
CA VAL A 153 -17.17 -1.85 -16.69
C VAL A 153 -17.54 -0.79 -15.65
N ALA A 154 -18.21 0.27 -16.11
CA ALA A 154 -18.80 1.24 -15.21
C ALA A 154 -19.94 0.57 -14.44
N HIS A 155 -19.78 0.39 -13.12
CA HIS A 155 -20.92 0.11 -12.28
C HIS A 155 -21.86 1.33 -12.36
N PRO A 156 -23.13 1.17 -12.79
CA PRO A 156 -24.10 2.24 -12.58
C PRO A 156 -24.18 2.51 -11.07
N PRO A 157 -24.24 3.78 -10.63
CA PRO A 157 -24.42 4.08 -9.22
C PRO A 157 -25.69 3.38 -8.72
N PRO A 158 -25.73 2.92 -7.45
CA PRO A 158 -26.93 2.34 -6.88
C PRO A 158 -28.04 3.39 -6.97
N GLY A 159 -29.00 3.14 -7.86
CA GLY A 159 -30.13 4.03 -8.07
C GLY A 159 -30.95 4.09 -6.79
N ASP A 160 -31.15 5.32 -6.30
CA ASP A 160 -32.15 5.63 -5.30
C ASP A 160 -33.48 5.04 -5.76
N THR A 161 -33.97 4.02 -5.05
CA THR A 161 -35.34 3.56 -5.18
C THR A 161 -36.24 4.62 -4.55
N LEU A 162 -36.46 5.73 -5.26
CA LEU A 162 -37.65 6.53 -5.05
C LEU A 162 -38.76 5.91 -5.89
N GLY A 163 -39.65 5.20 -5.19
CA GLY A 163 -40.94 4.86 -5.73
C GLY A 163 -41.70 6.14 -6.07
N THR A 164 -41.98 6.34 -7.35
CA THR A 164 -43.15 7.09 -7.79
C THR A 164 -44.02 6.13 -8.56
N GLY A 165 -45.04 5.62 -7.87
CA GLY A 165 -46.24 5.16 -8.53
C GLY A 165 -46.98 6.32 -9.18
N ASP A 166 -48.00 5.95 -9.94
CA ASP A 166 -49.01 6.79 -10.60
C ASP A 166 -48.53 7.52 -11.88
N THR A 167 -49.27 7.53 -13.01
CA THR A 167 -50.58 6.99 -13.41
C THR A 167 -50.63 6.98 -14.95
N THR A 168 -51.58 6.22 -15.51
CA THR A 168 -52.21 6.38 -16.85
C THR A 168 -51.33 6.25 -18.10
N ASP A 169 -51.62 5.24 -18.93
CA ASP A 169 -52.30 5.61 -20.18
C ASP A 169 -53.19 4.49 -20.72
N ALA A 170 -54.35 4.92 -21.21
CA ALA A 170 -55.31 4.11 -21.92
C ALA A 170 -54.85 3.95 -23.37
N SER A 171 -54.89 2.74 -23.91
CA SER A 171 -54.99 2.58 -25.36
C SER A 171 -55.77 1.33 -25.72
N ALA A 172 -56.97 1.58 -26.20
CA ALA A 172 -57.87 0.63 -26.82
C ALA A 172 -57.38 0.28 -28.23
N ALA A 173 -57.47 -1.00 -28.59
CA ALA A 173 -57.53 -1.48 -29.98
C ALA A 173 -58.11 -2.90 -30.03
N PRO A 174 -58.71 -3.33 -31.16
CA PRO A 174 -60.07 -3.87 -31.14
C PRO A 174 -60.19 -5.39 -31.27
N ARG A 175 -61.41 -5.84 -30.96
CA ARG A 175 -61.94 -7.19 -31.17
C ARG A 175 -61.86 -7.60 -32.64
N SER A 176 -61.50 -8.86 -32.87
CA SER A 176 -61.92 -9.62 -34.05
C SER A 176 -62.35 -11.03 -33.64
N SER A 177 -63.49 -11.42 -34.23
CA SER A 177 -64.23 -12.70 -34.20
C SER A 177 -64.96 -13.10 -32.92
#